data_AF-A0A9P5ZV59-F1
#
_entry.id   AF-A0A9P5ZV59-F1
#
_cell.length_a   1.000
_cell.length_b   1.000
_cell.length_c   1.000
_cell.angle_alpha   90.00
_cell.angle_beta   90.00
_cell.angle_gamma   90.00
#
_symmetry.space_group_name_H-M   'P 1'
#
loop_
_entity.id
_entity.type
_entity.pdbx_description
1 polymer ?
#
loop_
_entity_poly.entity_id
_entity_poly.type
_entity_poly.pdbx_seq_one_letter_code
_entity_poly.pdbx_strand_id
1 'polypeptide(L)'
;MSYMHLLVIPVARVYNAVALEDGECIEEMQAHFQTFWSKPDSKEKIIAAIDGTTDRKTTSLEERRKHLEEVLAHCQEYASHRANDLRKMNGKYNDYMGFHPHPTTSVGHLHMHVLLMENKNFLTYSTRAHDNKTIPASVVLKVINEKRNTSDKNPDIQSC
;
A
#
# COMPACT_ATOMS: atom_id res chain seq x y z
N MET A 1 -10.64 -4.53 -5.37
CA MET A 1 -11.02 -3.13 -5.24
C MET A 1 -10.98 -2.77 -3.75
N SER A 2 -10.00 -2.03 -3.24
CA SER A 2 -9.88 -1.83 -1.79
C SER A 2 -9.59 -0.38 -1.46
N TYR A 3 -10.17 0.13 -0.38
CA TYR A 3 -9.97 1.48 0.14
C TYR A 3 -9.02 1.55 1.31
N MET A 4 -8.65 0.40 1.85
CA MET A 4 -7.62 0.35 2.87
C MET A 4 -6.34 -0.06 2.17
N HIS A 5 -5.61 0.92 1.64
CA HIS A 5 -4.23 0.72 1.27
C HIS A 5 -3.41 0.82 2.54
N LEU A 6 -3.02 -0.32 3.08
CA LEU A 6 -1.93 -0.33 4.04
C LEU A 6 -0.65 -0.19 3.23
N LEU A 7 0.06 0.89 3.49
CA LEU A 7 1.34 1.18 2.86
C LEU A 7 2.43 0.57 3.72
N VAL A 8 3.15 -0.39 3.16
CA VAL A 8 4.43 -0.82 3.72
C VAL A 8 5.49 0.05 3.06
N ILE A 9 6.20 0.84 3.86
CA ILE A 9 7.29 1.70 3.41
C ILE A 9 8.56 1.29 4.16
N PRO A 10 9.65 0.92 3.46
CA PRO A 10 10.91 0.61 4.12
C PRO A 10 11.48 1.89 4.78
N VAL A 11 11.54 1.91 6.12
CA VAL A 11 11.95 3.09 6.90
C VAL A 11 13.44 3.43 6.71
N ALA A 12 14.27 2.43 6.46
CA ALA A 12 15.72 2.59 6.40
C ALA A 12 16.28 2.92 5.00
N ARG A 13 15.46 2.86 3.94
CA ARG A 13 15.93 2.98 2.56
C ARG A 13 14.85 3.62 1.67
N VAL A 14 15.16 4.79 1.10
CA VAL A 14 14.35 5.39 0.03
C VAL A 14 14.70 4.68 -1.27
N TYR A 15 13.98 3.62 -1.58
CA TYR A 15 14.16 2.91 -2.84
C TYR A 15 13.33 3.56 -3.95
N ASN A 16 13.95 3.79 -5.11
CA ASN A 16 13.19 3.88 -6.35
C ASN A 16 12.91 2.46 -6.82
N ALA A 17 11.63 2.07 -6.91
CA ALA A 17 11.22 0.72 -7.31
C ALA A 17 11.81 0.25 -8.65
N VAL A 18 12.21 1.20 -9.51
CA VAL A 18 12.75 0.95 -10.85
C VAL A 18 14.23 0.50 -10.84
N ALA A 19 14.87 0.46 -9.66
CA ALA A 19 16.30 0.18 -9.53
C ALA A 19 16.65 -0.99 -8.58
N LEU A 20 15.67 -1.82 -8.21
CA LEU A 20 15.97 -2.99 -7.37
C LEU A 20 16.74 -4.05 -8.17
N GLU A 21 17.94 -4.40 -7.68
CA GLU A 21 18.80 -5.45 -8.26
C GLU A 21 18.37 -6.85 -7.81
N ASP A 22 17.73 -6.96 -6.64
CA ASP A 22 17.19 -8.19 -6.07
C ASP A 22 15.78 -8.00 -5.48
N GLY A 23 15.14 -9.13 -5.15
CA GLY A 23 13.80 -9.18 -4.59
C GLY A 23 13.74 -9.15 -3.06
N GLU A 24 14.88 -9.12 -2.36
CA GLU A 24 14.93 -9.34 -0.91
C GLU A 24 14.14 -8.27 -0.15
N CYS A 25 14.23 -7.01 -0.61
CA CYS A 25 13.45 -5.92 -0.04
C CYS A 25 11.93 -6.14 -0.16
N ILE A 26 11.46 -6.69 -1.29
CA ILE A 26 10.03 -6.99 -1.50
C ILE A 26 9.59 -8.11 -0.56
N GLU A 27 10.40 -9.18 -0.46
CA GLU A 27 10.13 -10.30 0.45
C GLU A 27 10.11 -9.83 1.91
N GLU A 28 11.03 -8.96 2.29
CA GLU A 28 11.07 -8.33 3.61
C GLU A 28 9.80 -7.51 3.89
N MET A 29 9.34 -6.72 2.91
CA MET A 29 8.09 -5.95 3.02
C MET A 29 6.88 -6.88 3.22
N GLN A 30 6.81 -8.00 2.49
CA GLN A 30 5.75 -8.99 2.65
C GLN A 30 5.81 -9.65 4.03
N ALA A 31 6.99 -10.05 4.48
CA ALA A 31 7.20 -10.69 5.79
C ALA A 31 6.85 -9.73 6.95
N HIS A 32 7.25 -8.47 6.87
CA HIS A 32 6.90 -7.44 7.85
C HIS A 32 5.39 -7.26 7.94
N PHE A 33 4.73 -7.18 6.79
CA PHE A 33 3.28 -7.03 6.76
C PHE A 33 2.57 -8.25 7.38
N GLN A 34 2.96 -9.46 6.99
CA GLN A 34 2.39 -10.70 7.53
C GLN A 34 2.64 -10.82 9.04
N THR A 35 3.83 -10.46 9.50
CA THR A 35 4.20 -10.45 10.93
C THR A 35 3.42 -9.40 11.71
N PHE A 36 3.19 -8.23 11.13
CA PHE A 36 2.29 -7.23 11.70
C PHE A 36 0.88 -7.84 11.78
N TRP A 37 0.31 -8.30 10.67
CA TRP A 37 -1.08 -8.74 10.61
C TRP A 37 -1.42 -9.96 11.46
N SER A 38 -0.44 -10.83 11.73
CA SER A 38 -0.64 -12.01 12.58
C SER A 38 -0.85 -11.66 14.07
N LYS A 39 -0.52 -10.44 14.49
CA LYS A 39 -0.69 -10.01 15.87
C LYS A 39 -2.16 -9.69 16.17
N PRO A 40 -2.66 -10.07 17.35
CA PRO A 40 -4.07 -9.87 17.71
C PRO A 40 -4.46 -8.40 17.85
N ASP A 41 -3.49 -7.48 18.02
CA ASP A 41 -3.70 -6.05 18.24
C ASP A 41 -3.50 -5.18 16.97
N SER A 42 -3.21 -5.80 15.83
CA SER A 42 -2.87 -5.07 14.61
C SER A 42 -4.04 -4.35 13.97
N LYS A 43 -5.25 -4.91 14.09
CA LYS A 43 -6.48 -4.24 13.64
C LYS A 43 -6.73 -2.98 14.46
N GLU A 44 -6.55 -3.07 15.77
CA GLU A 44 -6.72 -1.99 16.73
C GLU A 44 -5.73 -0.86 16.46
N LYS A 45 -4.48 -1.19 16.12
CA LYS A 45 -3.47 -0.20 15.71
C LYS A 45 -3.86 0.55 14.43
N ILE A 46 -4.41 -0.14 13.44
CA ILE A 46 -4.87 0.51 12.20
C ILE A 46 -6.09 1.38 12.47
N ILE A 47 -7.04 0.89 13.26
CA ILE A 47 -8.21 1.66 13.67
C ILE A 47 -7.77 2.94 14.40
N ALA A 48 -6.84 2.83 15.35
CA ALA A 48 -6.30 3.98 16.07
C ALA A 48 -5.60 4.98 15.12
N ALA A 49 -4.89 4.49 14.11
CA ALA A 49 -4.27 5.36 13.10
C ALA A 49 -5.31 6.06 12.21
N ILE A 50 -6.36 5.34 11.79
CA ILE A 50 -7.50 5.90 11.05
C ILE A 50 -8.15 7.02 11.88
N ASP A 51 -8.48 6.74 13.14
CA ASP A 51 -9.12 7.69 14.04
C ASP A 51 -8.21 8.92 14.27
N GLY A 52 -6.93 8.72 14.58
CA GLY A 52 -5.99 9.80 14.87
C GLY A 52 -5.61 10.71 13.69
N THR A 53 -5.78 10.27 12.44
CA THR A 53 -5.56 11.13 11.26
C THR A 53 -6.64 12.20 11.09
N THR A 54 -7.82 11.99 11.67
CA THR A 54 -8.95 12.91 11.55
C THR A 54 -8.91 14.10 12.51
N ASP A 55 -8.03 14.06 13.52
CA ASP A 55 -7.90 15.09 14.55
C ASP A 55 -6.93 16.23 14.20
N ARG A 56 -6.15 16.10 13.11
CA ARG A 56 -5.17 17.12 12.69
C ARG A 56 -5.87 18.29 11.97
N LYS A 57 -6.40 19.23 12.75
CA LYS A 57 -6.94 20.51 12.26
C LYS A 57 -5.84 21.31 11.56
N THR A 58 -6.00 21.58 10.26
CA THR A 58 -5.16 22.51 9.51
C THR A 58 -5.81 23.91 9.53
N THR A 59 -5.01 24.92 9.88
CA THR A 59 -5.41 26.32 9.93
C THR A 59 -5.35 26.92 8.52
N SER A 60 -6.50 27.19 7.87
CA SER A 60 -6.53 28.08 6.70
C SER A 60 -7.89 28.76 6.45
N LEU A 61 -7.83 29.83 5.64
CA LEU A 61 -8.82 30.86 5.25
C LEU A 61 -10.29 30.39 5.11
N GLU A 62 -11.24 31.22 5.59
CA GLU A 62 -12.67 30.91 5.84
C GLU A 62 -13.45 30.17 4.74
N GLU A 63 -13.30 30.50 3.46
CA GLU A 63 -14.02 29.80 2.39
C GLU A 63 -13.41 28.43 2.07
N ARG A 64 -12.07 28.34 2.09
CA ARG A 64 -11.38 27.06 2.09
C ARG A 64 -11.74 26.27 3.34
N ARG A 65 -11.97 26.95 4.47
CA ARG A 65 -12.34 26.33 5.74
C ARG A 65 -13.68 25.61 5.66
N LYS A 66 -14.72 26.20 5.06
CA LYS A 66 -16.03 25.53 4.94
C LYS A 66 -15.99 24.30 4.02
N HIS A 67 -15.41 24.43 2.81
CA HIS A 67 -15.27 23.28 1.92
C HIS A 67 -14.37 22.20 2.54
N LEU A 68 -13.28 22.60 3.19
CA LEU A 68 -12.39 21.70 3.91
C LEU A 68 -13.11 21.04 5.10
N GLU A 69 -13.95 21.76 5.85
CA GLU A 69 -14.75 21.21 6.94
C GLU A 69 -15.75 20.16 6.44
N GLU A 70 -16.43 20.42 5.33
CA GLU A 70 -17.33 19.45 4.68
C GLU A 70 -16.58 18.21 4.21
N VAL A 71 -15.42 18.40 3.56
CA VAL A 71 -14.53 17.30 3.14
C VAL A 71 -14.01 16.51 4.34
N LEU A 72 -13.56 17.20 5.40
CA LEU A 72 -13.04 16.58 6.62
C LEU A 72 -14.13 15.81 7.37
N ALA A 73 -15.35 16.35 7.46
CA ALA A 73 -16.49 15.65 8.05
C ALA A 73 -16.83 14.38 7.26
N HIS A 74 -16.82 14.45 5.92
CA HIS A 74 -17.00 13.28 5.08
C HIS A 74 -15.87 12.26 5.25
N CYS A 75 -14.61 12.71 5.33
CA CYS A 75 -13.47 11.85 5.63
C CYS A 75 -13.58 11.18 7.01
N GLN A 76 -14.07 11.90 8.03
CA GLN A 76 -14.29 11.39 9.39
C GLN A 76 -15.38 10.32 9.45
N GLU A 77 -16.52 10.59 8.84
CA GLU A 77 -17.61 9.63 8.73
C GLU A 77 -17.15 8.38 7.98
N TYR A 78 -16.43 8.59 6.87
CA TYR A 78 -15.85 7.51 6.08
C TYR A 78 -14.85 6.67 6.88
N ALA A 79 -13.89 7.32 7.55
CA ALA A 79 -12.91 6.69 8.43
C ALA A 79 -13.59 5.83 9.50
N SER A 80 -14.61 6.39 10.17
CA SER A 80 -15.41 5.70 11.18
C SER A 80 -16.12 4.45 10.61
N HIS A 81 -16.72 4.57 9.43
CA HIS A 81 -17.34 3.43 8.75
C HIS A 81 -16.32 2.33 8.41
N ARG A 82 -15.13 2.70 7.91
CA ARG A 82 -14.07 1.74 7.58
C ARG A 82 -13.51 1.04 8.82
N ALA A 83 -13.31 1.77 9.91
CA ALA A 83 -12.92 1.19 11.19
C ALA A 83 -13.94 0.14 11.66
N ASN A 84 -15.24 0.43 11.55
CA ASN A 84 -16.30 -0.51 11.89
C ASN A 84 -16.33 -1.74 10.97
N ASP A 85 -16.13 -1.56 9.66
CA ASP A 85 -16.00 -2.69 8.72
C ASP A 85 -14.79 -3.57 9.04
N LEU A 86 -13.67 -2.97 9.45
CA LEU A 86 -12.47 -3.70 9.84
C LEU A 86 -12.68 -4.51 11.13
N ARG A 87 -13.37 -3.94 12.13
CA ARG A 87 -13.75 -4.63 13.38
C ARG A 87 -14.60 -5.88 13.12
N LYS A 88 -15.50 -5.81 12.13
CA LYS A 88 -16.41 -6.91 11.77
C LYS A 88 -15.75 -8.02 10.95
N MET A 89 -14.52 -7.81 10.48
CA MET A 89 -13.85 -8.75 9.60
C MET A 89 -13.32 -9.94 10.40
N ASN A 90 -14.02 -11.08 10.33
CA ASN A 90 -13.57 -12.36 10.87
C ASN A 90 -12.86 -13.16 9.77
N GLY A 91 -11.56 -13.38 9.89
CA GLY A 91 -10.84 -14.21 8.92
C GLY A 91 -9.33 -14.05 8.92
N LYS A 92 -8.67 -15.07 8.37
CA LYS A 92 -7.30 -14.96 7.84
C LYS A 92 -7.32 -14.02 6.64
N TYR A 93 -6.26 -13.25 6.54
CA TYR A 93 -6.13 -12.15 5.60
C TYR A 93 -5.55 -12.70 4.30
N ASN A 94 -6.32 -12.63 3.21
CA ASN A 94 -5.92 -13.07 1.87
C ASN A 94 -5.66 -11.82 1.02
N ASP A 95 -4.38 -11.53 0.83
CA ASP A 95 -3.98 -10.24 0.30
C ASP A 95 -3.64 -10.26 -1.17
N TYR A 96 -4.13 -9.23 -1.83
CA TYR A 96 -3.47 -8.73 -3.02
C TYR A 96 -2.46 -7.68 -2.59
N MET A 97 -1.17 -8.04 -2.68
CA MET A 97 -0.04 -7.14 -2.46
C MET A 97 0.53 -6.70 -3.81
N GLY A 98 0.74 -5.41 -4.00
CA GLY A 98 1.27 -4.92 -5.27
C GLY A 98 1.82 -3.50 -5.24
N PHE A 99 2.39 -3.10 -6.37
CA PHE A 99 3.09 -1.84 -6.56
C PHE A 99 2.48 -1.04 -7.69
N HIS A 100 2.46 0.27 -7.57
CA HIS A 100 2.30 1.13 -8.74
C HIS A 100 3.67 1.32 -9.42
N PRO A 101 3.79 1.15 -10.74
CA PRO A 101 5.00 1.46 -11.49
C PRO A 101 5.08 2.96 -11.80
N HIS A 102 6.29 3.49 -12.04
CA HIS A 102 6.47 4.81 -12.63
C HIS A 102 5.92 4.82 -14.07
N PRO A 103 5.28 5.93 -14.55
CA PRO A 103 5.07 7.22 -13.89
C PRO A 103 3.79 7.30 -13.04
N THR A 104 3.12 6.17 -12.81
CA THR A 104 1.80 6.15 -12.20
C THR A 104 1.80 6.12 -10.67
N THR A 105 2.97 6.20 -10.04
CA THR A 105 3.12 6.22 -8.57
C THR A 105 2.64 7.56 -8.00
N SER A 106 1.96 7.52 -6.86
CA SER A 106 1.53 8.72 -6.14
C SER A 106 2.66 9.35 -5.31
N VAL A 107 3.71 8.58 -5.00
CA VAL A 107 4.88 9.04 -4.25
C VAL A 107 6.18 8.55 -4.92
N GLY A 108 7.26 9.29 -4.71
CA GLY A 108 8.58 9.03 -5.32
C GLY A 108 9.43 7.98 -4.60
N HIS A 109 8.83 7.13 -3.77
CA HIS A 109 9.52 6.04 -3.07
C HIS A 109 8.75 4.73 -3.19
N LEU A 110 9.46 3.61 -3.09
CA LEU A 110 8.90 2.28 -3.08
C LEU A 110 7.93 2.11 -1.91
N HIS A 111 6.70 1.73 -2.22
CA HIS A 111 5.68 1.40 -1.24
C HIS A 111 4.82 0.27 -1.81
N MET A 112 4.45 -0.67 -0.95
CA MET A 112 3.57 -1.77 -1.33
C MET A 112 2.16 -1.46 -0.87
N HIS A 113 1.22 -1.56 -1.81
CA HIS A 113 -0.21 -1.55 -1.52
C HIS A 113 -0.63 -2.93 -1.07
N VAL A 114 -1.31 -3.01 0.07
CA VAL A 114 -2.03 -4.20 0.49
C VAL A 114 -3.53 -3.94 0.34
N LEU A 115 -4.22 -4.74 -0.49
CA LEU A 115 -5.62 -4.55 -0.83
C LEU A 115 -6.51 -5.61 -0.17
N LEU A 116 -7.54 -5.15 0.54
CA LEU A 116 -8.67 -5.97 1.04
C LEU A 116 -9.62 -6.34 -0.11
N MET A 117 -9.25 -7.31 -0.95
CA MET A 117 -10.04 -7.67 -2.13
C MET A 117 -11.32 -8.46 -1.82
N GLU A 118 -11.33 -9.26 -0.75
CA GLU A 118 -12.45 -10.17 -0.44
C GLU A 118 -13.66 -9.47 0.18
N ASN A 119 -13.45 -8.33 0.84
CA ASN A 119 -14.53 -7.60 1.51
C ASN A 119 -15.08 -6.49 0.60
N LYS A 120 -16.30 -6.73 0.10
CA LYS A 120 -17.02 -5.85 -0.84
C LYS A 120 -17.17 -4.42 -0.36
N ASN A 121 -17.23 -4.19 0.95
CA ASN A 121 -17.40 -2.86 1.51
C ASN A 121 -16.18 -1.96 1.24
N PHE A 122 -14.99 -2.55 1.15
CA PHE A 122 -13.77 -1.82 0.82
C PHE A 122 -13.62 -1.58 -0.70
N LEU A 123 -14.48 -2.15 -1.54
CA LEU A 123 -14.41 -2.02 -3.00
C LEU A 123 -15.04 -0.73 -3.56
N THR A 124 -15.73 0.04 -2.74
CA THR A 124 -16.78 0.97 -3.16
C THR A 124 -16.30 2.19 -3.96
N TYR A 125 -15.05 2.62 -3.82
CA TYR A 125 -14.61 3.90 -4.39
C TYR A 125 -13.40 3.77 -5.33
N SER A 126 -12.82 2.57 -5.51
CA SER A 126 -11.55 2.46 -6.24
C SER A 126 -11.84 2.60 -7.71
N THR A 127 -11.21 3.57 -8.36
CA THR A 127 -11.37 3.66 -9.81
C THR A 127 -10.68 2.44 -10.43
N ARG A 128 -11.34 1.77 -11.37
CA ARG A 128 -10.67 0.73 -12.20
C ARG A 128 -9.33 1.25 -12.75
N ALA A 129 -9.24 2.54 -13.05
CA ALA A 129 -8.02 3.19 -13.49
C ALA A 129 -6.89 3.23 -12.44
N HIS A 130 -7.20 3.26 -11.15
CA HIS A 130 -6.25 3.17 -10.05
C HIS A 130 -5.79 1.72 -9.85
N ASP A 131 -6.74 0.78 -9.71
CA ASP A 131 -6.41 -0.65 -9.49
C ASP A 131 -5.67 -1.27 -10.70
N ASN A 132 -5.97 -0.84 -11.93
CA ASN A 132 -5.28 -1.31 -13.14
C ASN A 132 -3.79 -0.91 -13.20
N LYS A 133 -3.35 0.04 -12.37
CA LYS A 133 -1.93 0.41 -12.25
C LYS A 133 -1.18 -0.53 -11.31
N THR A 134 -1.87 -1.31 -10.48
CA THR A 134 -1.21 -2.15 -9.50
C THR A 134 -0.70 -3.42 -10.14
N ILE A 135 0.61 -3.65 -10.03
CA ILE A 135 1.26 -4.88 -10.46
C ILE A 135 1.44 -5.77 -9.22
N PRO A 136 1.03 -7.06 -9.25
CA PRO A 136 1.21 -7.95 -8.12
C PRO A 136 2.68 -8.09 -7.73
N ALA A 137 2.98 -8.11 -6.43
CA ALA A 137 4.34 -8.27 -5.93
C ALA A 137 5.01 -9.55 -6.46
N SER A 138 4.24 -10.64 -6.61
CA SER A 138 4.71 -11.90 -7.18
C SER A 138 5.16 -11.78 -8.64
N VAL A 139 4.49 -10.93 -9.43
CA VAL A 139 4.89 -10.66 -10.82
C VAL A 139 6.17 -9.85 -10.86
N VAL A 140 6.32 -8.87 -9.97
CA VAL A 140 7.56 -8.08 -9.86
C VAL A 140 8.74 -8.96 -9.47
N LEU A 141 8.59 -9.78 -8.42
CA LEU A 141 9.61 -10.74 -7.98
C LEU A 141 10.03 -11.69 -9.10
N LYS A 142 9.06 -12.22 -9.85
CA LYS A 142 9.33 -13.09 -11.00
C LYS A 142 10.24 -12.40 -12.02
N VAL A 143 9.94 -11.16 -12.40
CA VAL A 143 10.73 -10.41 -13.40
C VAL A 143 12.14 -10.11 -12.88
N ILE A 144 12.29 -9.73 -11.60
CA ILE A 144 13.60 -9.49 -10.98
C ILE A 144 14.45 -10.78 -11.00
N ASN A 145 13.87 -11.89 -10.59
CA ASN A 145 14.54 -13.19 -10.55
C ASN A 145 14.91 -13.69 -11.96
N GLU A 146 14.05 -13.49 -12.95
CA GLU A 146 14.34 -13.80 -14.35
C GLU A 146 15.55 -13.00 -14.85
N LYS A 147 15.60 -11.68 -14.58
CA LYS A 147 16.73 -10.83 -14.95
C LYS A 147 18.05 -11.30 -14.32
N ARG A 148 18.03 -11.61 -13.02
CA ARG A 148 19.20 -12.13 -12.31
C ARG A 148 19.73 -13.42 -12.95
N ASN A 149 18.83 -14.38 -13.17
CA ASN A 149 19.17 -15.65 -13.79
C ASN A 149 19.68 -15.52 -15.23
N THR A 150 19.27 -14.49 -15.98
CA THR A 150 19.83 -14.22 -17.32
C THR A 150 21.20 -13.56 -17.26
N SER A 151 21.46 -12.68 -16.30
CA SER A 151 22.78 -12.08 -16.08
C SER A 151 23.81 -13.13 -15.64
N ASP A 152 23.42 -14.06 -14.77
CA ASP A 152 24.30 -15.14 -14.29
C ASP A 152 24.65 -16.16 -15.39
N LYS A 153 23.86 -16.23 -16.47
CA LYS A 153 24.09 -17.13 -17.62
C LYS A 153 24.93 -16.50 -18.73
N ASN A 154 25.30 -15.23 -18.60
CA ASN A 154 26.16 -14.51 -19.54
C ASN A 154 27.33 -13.82 -18.79
N PRO A 155 28.25 -14.59 -18.17
CA PRO A 155 29.44 -14.01 -17.55
C PRO A 155 30.39 -13.34 -18.57
N ASP A 156 30.24 -13.65 -19.86
CA ASP A 156 31.14 -13.22 -20.94
C ASP A 156 30.58 -12.04 -21.75
N ILE A 157 30.47 -10.87 -21.11
CA ILE A 157 30.81 -9.59 -21.76
C ILE A 157 31.62 -8.75 -20.74
N GLN A 158 32.69 -9.35 -20.20
CA GLN A 158 33.87 -8.60 -19.80
C GLN A 158 34.86 -8.63 -20.97
N SER A 159 34.81 -7.61 -21.82
CA SER A 159 35.87 -7.12 -22.72
C SER A 159 35.24 -6.06 -23.63
N CYS A 160 35.76 -4.84 -23.78
CA CYS A 160 37.11 -4.31 -23.63
C CYS A 160 37.11 -2.97 -22.87
#